data_AF-A0A1F4P5N3-F1
#
_entry.id   AF-A0A1F4P5N3-F1
#
_cell.length_a   1.000
_cell.length_b   1.000
_cell.length_c   1.000
_cell.angle_alpha   90.00
_cell.angle_beta   90.00
_cell.angle_gamma   90.00
#
_symmetry.space_group_name_H-M   'P 1'
#
loop_
_entity.id
_entity.type
_entity.pdbx_description
1 polymer ?
#
loop_
_entity_poly.entity_id
_entity_poly.type
_entity_poly.pdbx_seq_one_letter_code
_entity_poly.pdbx_strand_id
1 'polypeptide(L)'
;MYRHLLVPVDQSPLSAANMMVAVRLASILNARLTFFHATADLGATGEGALLRSIRPGQFAAVARGETDSVLTKALVSARHAGVECDGVARTSDRPAEAIVQMARDMNCDLIVMASRGAKGVSVWLHGSQTEHVLKQAPVALLVTRVEANEPLRNSERALGVIQDEHRSLAVVVQSMNQIVSAQGDDSLMKESDLITLEAMLFYLREFPQRLHHPKEEEYLHPRLRERVPACHEILVELEAQHVQEAQLVAAVDQALAAVRAGSEGAPDALVPFVQALFKAVWEHIGFEERVILPMAAQHLSELDWQDVADAFADNHDPNFGDIPTGEFRRIFARIATLAVASAAGNDGPRSVGSGR
;
A
#
# COMPACT_ATOMS: atom_id res chain seq x y z
N MET A 1 -13.30 11.94 23.89
CA MET A 1 -12.59 12.10 22.61
C MET A 1 -12.01 10.73 22.26
N TYR A 2 -12.18 10.26 21.03
CA TYR A 2 -11.66 8.96 20.59
C TYR A 2 -10.12 8.99 20.59
N ARG A 3 -9.50 7.91 21.07
CA ARG A 3 -8.04 7.76 21.26
C ARG A 3 -7.49 6.57 20.50
N HIS A 4 -8.32 5.59 20.15
CA HIS A 4 -7.88 4.39 19.46
C HIS A 4 -8.91 3.89 18.45
N LEU A 5 -8.57 4.06 17.18
CA LEU A 5 -9.42 3.75 16.06
C LEU A 5 -9.08 2.37 15.49
N LEU A 6 -10.09 1.52 15.31
CA LEU A 6 -9.99 0.29 14.52
C LEU A 6 -10.40 0.58 13.08
N VAL A 7 -9.57 0.19 12.12
CA VAL A 7 -9.83 0.41 10.69
C VAL A 7 -9.73 -0.92 9.95
N PRO A 8 -10.87 -1.56 9.62
CA PRO A 8 -10.86 -2.72 8.74
C PRO A 8 -10.36 -2.34 7.35
N VAL A 9 -9.43 -3.13 6.81
CA VAL A 9 -8.80 -2.88 5.51
C VAL A 9 -8.80 -4.13 4.63
N ASP A 10 -9.03 -3.93 3.33
CA ASP A 10 -8.88 -4.90 2.25
C ASP A 10 -8.21 -4.24 1.01
N GLN A 11 -8.07 -4.99 -0.08
CA GLN A 11 -7.44 -4.52 -1.32
C GLN A 11 -8.36 -3.65 -2.20
N SER A 12 -9.56 -3.32 -1.75
CA SER A 12 -10.52 -2.58 -2.58
C SER A 12 -10.25 -1.07 -2.60
N PRO A 13 -10.62 -0.38 -3.70
CA PRO A 13 -10.55 1.08 -3.77
C PRO A 13 -11.34 1.77 -2.64
N LEU A 14 -12.48 1.19 -2.24
CA LEU A 14 -13.30 1.69 -1.15
C LEU A 14 -12.57 1.63 0.21
N SER A 15 -11.85 0.53 0.47
CA SER A 15 -11.01 0.38 1.66
C SER A 15 -9.86 1.39 1.67
N ALA A 16 -9.19 1.58 0.53
CA ALA A 16 -8.13 2.58 0.39
C ALA A 16 -8.64 4.00 0.71
N ALA A 17 -9.80 4.39 0.17
CA ALA A 17 -10.43 5.67 0.46
C ALA A 17 -10.78 5.81 1.95
N ASN A 18 -11.34 4.76 2.56
CA ASN A 18 -11.65 4.73 4.00
C ASN A 18 -10.39 4.90 4.87
N MET A 19 -9.31 4.21 4.51
CA MET A 19 -8.03 4.30 5.21
C MET A 19 -7.48 5.73 5.20
N MET A 20 -7.54 6.45 4.07
CA MET A 20 -7.10 7.85 4.00
C MET A 20 -7.91 8.75 4.95
N VAL A 21 -9.23 8.57 4.99
CA VAL A 21 -10.10 9.30 5.93
C VAL A 21 -9.73 8.97 7.38
N ALA A 22 -9.49 7.69 7.68
CA ALA A 22 -9.13 7.26 9.03
C ALA A 22 -7.77 7.79 9.50
N VAL A 23 -6.75 7.81 8.61
CA VAL A 23 -5.43 8.40 8.90
C VAL A 23 -5.55 9.89 9.17
N ARG A 24 -6.27 10.64 8.33
CA ARG A 24 -6.52 12.07 8.55
C ARG A 24 -7.26 12.32 9.86
N LEU A 25 -8.29 11.53 10.15
CA LEU A 25 -9.06 11.63 11.39
C LEU A 25 -8.18 11.37 12.62
N ALA A 26 -7.38 10.31 12.60
CA ALA A 26 -6.48 9.97 13.68
C ALA A 26 -5.42 11.05 13.93
N SER A 27 -4.86 11.64 12.86
CA SER A 27 -3.93 12.77 12.95
C SER A 27 -4.57 13.98 13.64
N ILE A 28 -5.79 14.37 13.25
CA ILE A 28 -6.53 15.50 13.86
C ILE A 28 -6.85 15.24 15.34
N LEU A 29 -7.19 14.00 15.68
CA LEU A 29 -7.56 13.61 17.04
C LEU A 29 -6.35 13.27 17.93
N ASN A 30 -5.14 13.22 17.37
CA ASN A 30 -3.96 12.64 18.01
C ASN A 30 -4.25 11.23 18.59
N ALA A 31 -4.94 10.41 17.79
CA ALA A 31 -5.35 9.07 18.14
C ALA A 31 -4.46 8.02 17.45
N ARG A 32 -4.31 6.85 18.07
CA ARG A 32 -3.61 5.72 17.44
C ARG A 32 -4.56 4.89 16.56
N LEU A 33 -4.00 4.19 15.59
CA LEU A 33 -4.72 3.30 14.68
C LEU A 33 -4.37 1.84 14.90
N THR A 34 -5.36 0.96 14.77
CA THR A 34 -5.13 -0.45 14.47
C THR A 34 -5.80 -0.79 13.15
N PHE A 35 -4.99 -1.10 12.14
CA PHE A 35 -5.48 -1.65 10.89
C PHE A 35 -5.77 -3.13 11.07
N PHE A 36 -6.95 -3.56 10.63
CA PHE A 36 -7.39 -4.93 10.77
C PHE A 36 -7.70 -5.56 9.42
N HIS A 37 -7.05 -6.68 9.11
CA HIS A 37 -7.36 -7.47 7.92
C HIS A 37 -7.97 -8.82 8.33
N ALA A 38 -9.19 -9.09 7.87
CA ALA A 38 -9.79 -10.41 7.99
C ALA A 38 -9.36 -11.25 6.78
N THR A 39 -8.42 -12.16 6.99
CA THR A 39 -7.99 -13.09 5.95
C THR A 39 -9.05 -14.18 5.80
N ALA A 40 -9.61 -14.34 4.60
CA ALA A 40 -10.54 -15.43 4.33
C ALA A 40 -9.84 -16.79 4.56
N ASP A 41 -10.55 -17.78 5.10
CA ASP A 41 -10.07 -19.17 5.08
C ASP A 41 -10.19 -19.74 3.68
N LEU A 42 -9.25 -19.38 2.80
CA LEU A 42 -9.21 -19.84 1.42
C LEU A 42 -9.13 -21.38 1.35
N GLY A 43 -8.68 -22.05 2.42
CA GLY A 43 -8.57 -23.50 2.53
C GLY A 43 -9.91 -24.20 2.70
N ALA A 44 -10.98 -23.44 2.96
CA ALA A 44 -12.36 -23.92 3.00
C ALA A 44 -13.10 -23.76 1.65
N THR A 45 -12.48 -23.13 0.64
CA THR A 45 -13.06 -23.03 -0.73
C THR A 45 -12.67 -24.24 -1.59
N GLY A 46 -13.46 -24.60 -2.62
CA GLY A 46 -13.18 -25.77 -3.45
C GLY A 46 -11.80 -25.75 -4.13
N GLU A 47 -11.44 -24.64 -4.78
CA GLU A 47 -10.13 -24.47 -5.42
C GLU A 47 -9.01 -24.24 -4.39
N GLY A 48 -9.26 -23.46 -3.34
CA GLY A 48 -8.24 -23.21 -2.31
C GLY A 48 -7.97 -24.42 -1.40
N ALA A 49 -8.97 -25.29 -1.17
CA ALA A 49 -8.80 -26.59 -0.52
C ALA A 49 -7.96 -27.53 -1.39
N LEU A 50 -8.17 -27.53 -2.71
CA LEU A 50 -7.37 -28.30 -3.65
C LEU A 50 -5.91 -27.80 -3.67
N LEU A 51 -5.69 -26.48 -3.76
CA LEU A 51 -4.35 -25.90 -3.71
C LEU A 51 -3.66 -26.16 -2.37
N ARG A 52 -4.37 -26.04 -1.24
CA ARG A 52 -3.88 -26.38 0.11
C ARG A 52 -3.48 -27.86 0.20
N SER A 53 -4.19 -28.75 -0.48
CA SER A 53 -3.92 -30.18 -0.47
C SER A 53 -2.72 -30.58 -1.35
N ILE A 54 -2.60 -29.98 -2.55
CA ILE A 54 -1.56 -30.34 -3.52
C ILE A 54 -0.25 -29.56 -3.28
N ARG A 55 -0.34 -28.31 -2.84
CA ARG A 55 0.78 -27.37 -2.62
C ARG A 55 0.56 -26.51 -1.35
N PRO A 56 0.58 -27.11 -0.15
CA PRO A 56 0.31 -26.41 1.11
C PRO A 56 1.21 -25.19 1.36
N GLY A 57 2.51 -25.30 1.03
CA GLY A 57 3.46 -24.20 1.17
C GLY A 57 3.15 -23.01 0.26
N GLN A 58 2.74 -23.27 -0.98
CA GLN A 58 2.37 -22.22 -1.94
C GLN A 58 1.07 -21.53 -1.54
N PHE A 59 0.09 -22.29 -1.07
CA PHE A 59 -1.16 -21.74 -0.53
C PHE A 59 -0.90 -20.80 0.66
N ALA A 60 -0.09 -21.23 1.63
CA ALA A 60 0.25 -20.41 2.80
C ALA A 60 1.02 -19.14 2.41
N ALA A 61 1.91 -19.22 1.41
CA ALA A 61 2.66 -18.07 0.90
C ALA A 61 1.76 -17.03 0.22
N VAL A 62 0.76 -17.46 -0.57
CA VAL A 62 -0.19 -16.56 -1.23
C VAL A 62 -1.06 -15.84 -0.20
N ALA A 63 -1.68 -16.58 0.72
CA ALA A 63 -2.54 -15.98 1.75
C ALA A 63 -1.78 -15.01 2.66
N ARG A 64 -0.53 -15.33 2.99
CA ARG A 64 0.35 -14.44 3.75
C ARG A 64 0.72 -13.18 2.95
N GLY A 65 1.13 -13.33 1.70
CA GLY A 65 1.54 -12.20 0.87
C GLY A 65 0.42 -11.18 0.62
N GLU A 66 -0.83 -11.63 0.45
CA GLU A 66 -1.98 -10.72 0.37
C GLU A 66 -2.19 -9.93 1.66
N THR A 67 -2.11 -10.62 2.79
CA THR A 67 -2.26 -10.03 4.13
C THR A 67 -1.17 -8.98 4.38
N ASP A 68 0.09 -9.35 4.13
CA ASP A 68 1.25 -8.49 4.33
C ASP A 68 1.20 -7.27 3.41
N SER A 69 0.70 -7.43 2.17
CA SER A 69 0.52 -6.32 1.23
C SER A 69 -0.43 -5.26 1.77
N VAL A 70 -1.62 -5.68 2.23
CA VAL A 70 -2.67 -4.77 2.71
C VAL A 70 -2.19 -4.03 3.96
N LEU A 71 -1.66 -4.77 4.93
CA LEU A 71 -1.26 -4.18 6.21
C LEU A 71 -0.02 -3.28 6.06
N THR A 72 0.98 -3.68 5.27
CA THR A 72 2.21 -2.89 5.12
C THR A 72 1.92 -1.55 4.44
N LYS A 73 1.06 -1.52 3.42
CA LYS A 73 0.58 -0.26 2.81
C LYS A 73 -0.07 0.65 3.85
N ALA A 74 -1.00 0.12 4.63
CA ALA A 74 -1.72 0.91 5.63
C ALA A 74 -0.79 1.45 6.73
N LEU A 75 0.13 0.61 7.22
CA LEU A 75 1.12 0.98 8.23
C LEU A 75 2.04 2.10 7.73
N VAL A 76 2.61 1.97 6.53
CA VAL A 76 3.51 2.98 5.96
C VAL A 76 2.76 4.31 5.75
N SER A 77 1.53 4.29 5.24
CA SER A 77 0.73 5.50 5.09
C SER A 77 0.47 6.22 6.42
N ALA A 78 0.09 5.48 7.47
CA ALA A 78 -0.16 6.08 8.78
C ALA A 78 1.12 6.61 9.44
N ARG A 79 2.23 5.87 9.38
CA ARG A 79 3.52 6.30 9.94
C ARG A 79 4.05 7.54 9.26
N HIS A 80 3.89 7.64 7.93
CA HIS A 80 4.27 8.83 7.19
C HIS A 80 3.46 10.07 7.62
N ALA A 81 2.17 9.88 7.93
CA ALA A 81 1.34 10.94 8.49
C ALA A 81 1.62 11.24 9.98
N GLY A 82 2.66 10.64 10.58
CA GLY A 82 3.00 10.80 11.99
C GLY A 82 1.99 10.16 12.96
N VAL A 83 1.15 9.24 12.47
CA VAL A 83 0.13 8.57 13.29
C VAL A 83 0.67 7.26 13.83
N GLU A 84 0.61 7.10 15.16
CA GLU A 84 0.91 5.83 15.82
C GLU A 84 -0.05 4.75 15.29
N CYS A 85 0.49 3.64 14.78
CA CYS A 85 -0.32 2.60 14.18
C CYS A 85 0.24 1.19 14.42
N ASP A 86 -0.69 0.24 14.42
CA ASP A 86 -0.41 -1.20 14.45
C ASP A 86 -1.27 -1.92 13.40
N GLY A 87 -0.88 -3.14 13.03
CA GLY A 87 -1.51 -3.93 11.99
C GLY A 87 -1.76 -5.35 12.47
N VAL A 88 -3.00 -5.81 12.41
CA VAL A 88 -3.39 -7.14 12.86
C VAL A 88 -4.18 -7.86 11.79
N ALA A 89 -3.78 -9.09 11.50
CA ALA A 89 -4.55 -10.00 10.66
C ALA A 89 -5.16 -11.12 11.49
N ARG A 90 -6.38 -11.55 11.15
CA ARG A 90 -6.97 -12.79 11.67
C ARG A 90 -7.64 -13.56 10.57
N THR A 91 -7.40 -14.87 10.54
CA THR A 91 -8.16 -15.78 9.68
C THR A 91 -9.59 -15.90 10.21
N SER A 92 -10.57 -15.55 9.40
CA SER A 92 -11.99 -15.66 9.76
C SER A 92 -12.86 -15.69 8.51
N ASP A 93 -13.85 -16.59 8.51
CA ASP A 93 -14.96 -16.65 7.56
C ASP A 93 -16.12 -15.71 7.95
N ARG A 94 -16.02 -15.04 9.10
CA ARG A 94 -17.03 -14.11 9.65
C ARG A 94 -16.38 -12.74 9.93
N PRO A 95 -16.06 -11.94 8.89
CA PRO A 95 -15.27 -10.71 9.05
C PRO A 95 -15.88 -9.70 10.03
N ALA A 96 -17.20 -9.55 10.06
CA ALA A 96 -17.87 -8.61 10.96
C ALA A 96 -17.67 -8.96 12.44
N GLU A 97 -17.76 -10.25 12.79
CA GLU A 97 -17.49 -10.70 14.16
C GLU A 97 -16.01 -10.56 14.50
N ALA A 98 -15.12 -10.84 13.57
CA ALA A 98 -13.70 -10.65 13.76
C ALA A 98 -13.36 -9.16 14.01
N ILE A 99 -14.00 -8.22 13.28
CA ILE A 99 -13.88 -6.77 13.51
C ILE A 99 -14.36 -6.40 14.92
N VAL A 100 -15.56 -6.87 15.31
CA VAL A 100 -16.14 -6.59 16.63
C VAL A 100 -15.26 -7.14 17.75
N GLN A 101 -14.76 -8.36 17.60
CA GLN A 101 -13.86 -8.98 18.57
C GLN A 101 -12.52 -8.25 18.64
N MET A 102 -11.98 -7.84 17.50
CA MET A 102 -10.73 -7.06 17.47
C MET A 102 -10.88 -5.72 18.21
N ALA A 103 -12.00 -5.02 18.02
CA ALA A 103 -12.27 -3.77 18.73
C ALA A 103 -12.27 -3.97 20.25
N ARG A 104 -12.79 -5.11 20.74
CA ARG A 104 -12.77 -5.48 22.16
C ARG A 104 -11.36 -5.81 22.63
N ASP A 105 -10.68 -6.72 21.93
CA ASP A 105 -9.36 -7.23 22.33
C ASP A 105 -8.32 -6.10 22.41
N MET A 106 -8.41 -5.13 21.50
CA MET A 106 -7.48 -4.01 21.40
C MET A 106 -7.92 -2.76 22.17
N ASN A 107 -9.08 -2.80 22.83
CA ASN A 107 -9.71 -1.67 23.53
C ASN A 107 -9.85 -0.41 22.64
N CYS A 108 -10.26 -0.61 21.40
CA CYS A 108 -10.56 0.49 20.48
C CYS A 108 -11.83 1.22 20.95
N ASP A 109 -11.89 2.53 20.74
CA ASP A 109 -13.03 3.38 21.13
C ASP A 109 -13.82 3.93 19.93
N LEU A 110 -13.36 3.68 18.70
CA LEU A 110 -14.06 3.98 17.45
C LEU A 110 -13.72 2.91 16.40
N ILE A 111 -14.71 2.44 15.65
CA ILE A 111 -14.50 1.67 14.42
C ILE A 111 -14.75 2.60 13.23
N VAL A 112 -13.83 2.66 12.28
CA VAL A 112 -13.95 3.48 11.06
C VAL A 112 -13.97 2.55 9.84
N MET A 113 -15.10 2.47 9.16
CA MET A 113 -15.26 1.60 7.99
C MET A 113 -16.03 2.27 6.87
N ALA A 114 -15.84 1.79 5.64
CA ALA A 114 -16.75 2.06 4.54
C ALA A 114 -17.70 0.88 4.32
N SER A 115 -18.81 1.14 3.63
CA SER A 115 -19.80 0.13 3.28
C SER A 115 -19.97 0.08 1.77
N ARG A 116 -20.05 -1.13 1.21
CA ARG A 116 -20.38 -1.30 -0.22
C ARG A 116 -21.84 -0.95 -0.52
N GLY A 117 -22.76 -1.06 0.44
CA GLY A 117 -24.16 -0.75 0.18
C GLY A 117 -24.91 -1.78 -0.68
N ALA A 118 -26.24 -1.76 -0.65
CA ALA A 118 -27.13 -2.18 -1.74
C ALA A 118 -27.97 -0.95 -2.10
N LYS A 119 -28.39 -0.83 -3.36
CA LYS A 119 -29.03 0.39 -3.87
C LYS A 119 -30.35 0.69 -3.14
N GLY A 120 -30.51 1.93 -2.63
CA GLY A 120 -31.79 2.50 -2.18
C GLY A 120 -31.84 2.97 -0.73
N VAL A 121 -32.41 4.17 -0.49
CA VAL A 121 -32.48 4.88 0.81
C VAL A 121 -33.34 4.14 1.87
N SER A 122 -34.15 3.15 1.46
CA SER A 122 -35.03 2.40 2.35
C SER A 122 -34.57 0.96 2.64
N VAL A 123 -33.47 0.50 2.04
CA VAL A 123 -32.96 -0.85 2.27
C VAL A 123 -31.55 -0.73 2.82
N TRP A 124 -31.47 -0.52 4.13
CA TRP A 124 -30.31 -0.98 4.89
C TRP A 124 -30.20 -2.47 4.62
N LEU A 125 -29.34 -2.82 3.67
CA LEU A 125 -28.78 -4.14 3.41
C LEU A 125 -28.99 -5.09 4.57
N HIS A 126 -30.01 -5.94 4.49
CA HIS A 126 -30.07 -7.09 5.37
C HIS A 126 -28.86 -7.96 5.05
N GLY A 127 -27.92 -8.06 5.98
CA GLY A 127 -26.80 -9.00 5.93
C GLY A 127 -25.45 -8.44 5.49
N SER A 128 -25.23 -7.12 5.39
CA SER A 128 -23.88 -6.59 5.07
C SER A 128 -22.90 -6.67 6.24
N GLN A 129 -21.58 -6.69 5.96
CA GLN A 129 -20.58 -6.65 7.03
C GLN A 129 -20.75 -5.41 7.93
N THR A 130 -20.99 -4.23 7.36
CA THR A 130 -21.20 -2.98 8.11
C THR A 130 -22.44 -3.04 8.99
N GLU A 131 -23.54 -3.62 8.50
CA GLU A 131 -24.77 -3.79 9.31
C GLU A 131 -24.53 -4.73 10.50
N HIS A 132 -23.81 -5.84 10.28
CA HIS A 132 -23.46 -6.77 11.36
C HIS A 132 -22.57 -6.11 12.42
N VAL A 133 -21.56 -5.33 12.00
CA VAL A 133 -20.72 -4.56 12.93
C VAL A 133 -21.57 -3.55 13.68
N LEU A 134 -22.41 -2.75 13.00
CA LEU A 134 -23.27 -1.74 13.63
C LEU A 134 -24.16 -2.33 14.74
N LYS A 135 -24.70 -3.54 14.53
CA LYS A 135 -25.57 -4.22 15.50
C LYS A 135 -24.84 -4.75 16.73
N GLN A 136 -23.53 -4.99 16.65
CA GLN A 136 -22.77 -5.74 17.67
C GLN A 136 -21.56 -4.98 18.22
N ALA A 137 -21.20 -3.84 17.61
CA ALA A 137 -20.03 -3.08 17.95
C ALA A 137 -20.06 -2.67 19.43
N PRO A 138 -18.96 -2.87 20.17
CA PRO A 138 -18.87 -2.44 21.56
C PRO A 138 -18.74 -0.92 21.69
N VAL A 139 -18.46 -0.22 20.58
CA VAL A 139 -18.08 1.19 20.51
C VAL A 139 -18.71 1.87 19.30
N ALA A 140 -18.53 3.18 19.19
CA ALA A 140 -19.06 3.95 18.08
C ALA A 140 -18.55 3.42 16.73
N LEU A 141 -19.41 3.51 15.71
CA LEU A 141 -19.09 3.16 14.34
C LEU A 141 -19.23 4.40 13.46
N LEU A 142 -18.13 4.80 12.80
CA LEU A 142 -18.13 5.80 11.75
C LEU A 142 -18.16 5.10 10.40
N VAL A 143 -19.25 5.27 9.67
CA VAL A 143 -19.35 4.86 8.27
C VAL A 143 -18.95 6.04 7.39
N THR A 144 -17.77 5.96 6.76
CA THR A 144 -17.21 7.06 5.97
C THR A 144 -17.91 7.24 4.63
N ARG A 145 -18.39 6.14 4.04
CA ARG A 145 -19.11 6.12 2.76
C ARG A 145 -19.99 4.88 2.62
N VAL A 146 -21.06 5.01 1.84
CA VAL A 146 -21.88 3.88 1.36
C VAL A 146 -21.87 3.87 -0.18
N GLU A 147 -21.05 3.00 -0.77
CA GLU A 147 -20.77 2.97 -2.23
C GLU A 147 -22.04 2.81 -3.09
N ALA A 148 -23.04 2.03 -2.67
CA ALA A 148 -24.28 1.90 -3.44
C ALA A 148 -25.14 3.18 -3.48
N ASN A 149 -24.97 4.09 -2.51
CA ASN A 149 -25.67 5.38 -2.49
C ASN A 149 -24.84 6.48 -3.14
N GLU A 150 -23.51 6.36 -3.02
CA GLU A 150 -22.54 7.33 -3.51
C GLU A 150 -21.38 6.56 -4.17
N PRO A 151 -21.54 6.09 -5.41
CA PRO A 151 -20.49 5.35 -6.10
C PRO A 151 -19.27 6.25 -6.30
N LEU A 152 -18.08 5.64 -6.44
CA LEU A 152 -16.87 6.41 -6.75
C LEU A 152 -17.02 7.09 -8.11
N ARG A 153 -16.73 8.38 -8.17
CA ARG A 153 -16.61 9.15 -9.42
C ARG A 153 -15.42 8.63 -10.23
N ASN A 154 -15.37 8.95 -11.53
CA ASN A 154 -14.25 8.55 -12.38
C ASN A 154 -12.91 9.10 -11.87
N SER A 155 -12.90 10.35 -11.43
CA SER A 155 -11.75 10.96 -10.75
C SER A 155 -11.31 10.17 -9.52
N GLU A 156 -12.25 9.81 -8.64
CA GLU A 156 -11.95 9.05 -7.42
C GLU A 156 -11.42 7.64 -7.73
N ARG A 157 -11.92 7.00 -8.80
CA ARG A 157 -11.41 5.71 -9.27
C ARG A 157 -9.98 5.84 -9.80
N ALA A 158 -9.72 6.79 -10.69
CA ALA A 158 -8.41 7.00 -11.30
C ALA A 158 -7.36 7.41 -10.25
N LEU A 159 -7.66 8.42 -9.44
CA LEU A 159 -6.77 8.88 -8.37
C LEU A 159 -6.53 7.80 -7.32
N GLY A 160 -7.55 7.00 -7.00
CA GLY A 160 -7.42 5.88 -6.08
C GLY A 160 -6.47 4.79 -6.57
N VAL A 161 -6.37 4.59 -7.90
CA VAL A 161 -5.38 3.69 -8.52
C VAL A 161 -3.97 4.25 -8.32
N ILE A 162 -3.69 5.47 -8.79
CA ILE A 162 -2.38 6.12 -8.64
C ILE A 162 -1.91 6.12 -7.19
N GLN A 163 -2.78 6.55 -6.26
CA GLN A 163 -2.45 6.58 -4.84
C GLN A 163 -2.17 5.19 -4.26
N ASP A 164 -2.77 4.12 -4.79
CA ASP A 164 -2.42 2.75 -4.38
C ASP A 164 -1.07 2.29 -4.90
N GLU A 165 -0.70 2.72 -6.09
CA GLU A 165 0.60 2.50 -6.70
C GLU A 165 1.69 3.26 -5.91
N HIS A 166 1.46 4.53 -5.57
CA HIS A 166 2.32 5.31 -4.68
C HIS A 166 2.55 4.63 -3.34
N ARG A 167 1.49 4.11 -2.70
CA ARG A 167 1.65 3.35 -1.45
C ARG A 167 2.51 2.11 -1.62
N SER A 168 2.43 1.46 -2.78
CA SER A 168 3.28 0.31 -3.10
C SER A 168 4.75 0.74 -3.20
N LEU A 169 5.03 1.80 -3.96
CA LEU A 169 6.37 2.37 -4.09
C LEU A 169 6.95 2.81 -2.75
N ALA A 170 6.17 3.57 -1.98
CA ALA A 170 6.52 4.04 -0.64
C ALA A 170 6.89 2.89 0.30
N VAL A 171 6.12 1.79 0.29
CA VAL A 171 6.43 0.58 1.08
C VAL A 171 7.78 -0.01 0.67
N VAL A 172 8.04 -0.12 -0.62
CA VAL A 172 9.28 -0.71 -1.14
C VAL A 172 10.48 0.13 -0.72
N VAL A 173 10.50 1.43 -1.00
CA VAL A 173 11.64 2.29 -0.64
C VAL A 173 11.82 2.44 0.86
N GLN A 174 10.72 2.50 1.64
CA GLN A 174 10.79 2.55 3.11
C GLN A 174 11.39 1.27 3.68
N SER A 175 11.06 0.12 3.12
CA SER A 175 11.60 -1.18 3.56
C SER A 175 13.07 -1.30 3.17
N MET A 176 13.46 -0.89 1.95
CA MET A 176 14.87 -0.83 1.55
C MET A 176 15.67 0.03 2.52
N ASN A 177 15.18 1.23 2.84
CA ASN A 177 15.84 2.15 3.77
C ASN A 177 15.99 1.55 5.18
N GLN A 178 14.99 0.81 5.66
CA GLN A 178 15.07 0.11 6.95
C GLN A 178 16.12 -1.00 6.94
N ILE A 179 16.19 -1.81 5.88
CA ILE A 179 17.15 -2.91 5.76
C ILE A 179 18.60 -2.38 5.79
N VAL A 180 18.89 -1.32 5.05
CA VAL A 180 20.24 -0.73 5.02
C VAL A 180 20.57 0.07 6.28
N SER A 181 19.56 0.66 6.95
CA SER A 181 19.77 1.40 8.21
C SER A 181 19.88 0.50 9.44
N ALA A 182 19.39 -0.74 9.36
CA ALA A 182 19.48 -1.72 10.44
C ALA A 182 20.82 -2.47 10.47
N GLN A 183 21.73 -2.21 9.53
CA GLN A 183 23.08 -2.76 9.56
C GLN A 183 23.80 -2.20 10.81
N GLY A 184 24.25 -3.09 11.69
CA GLY A 184 25.16 -2.74 12.78
C GLY A 184 26.61 -2.63 12.27
N ASP A 185 27.57 -2.47 13.19
CA ASP A 185 29.02 -2.46 12.87
C ASP A 185 29.55 -3.75 12.20
N ASP A 186 28.73 -4.79 12.07
CA ASP A 186 29.11 -6.07 11.46
C ASP A 186 29.04 -5.94 9.93
N SER A 187 30.20 -5.88 9.27
CA SER A 187 30.38 -5.46 7.87
C SER A 187 29.79 -6.39 6.79
N LEU A 188 28.90 -7.34 7.13
CA LEU A 188 28.33 -8.30 6.19
C LEU A 188 26.79 -8.29 6.22
N MET A 189 26.17 -7.90 5.10
CA MET A 189 24.72 -8.01 4.93
C MET A 189 24.29 -9.46 4.87
N LYS A 190 23.17 -9.79 5.53
CA LYS A 190 22.59 -11.13 5.51
C LYS A 190 22.13 -11.48 4.09
N GLU A 191 22.32 -12.74 3.68
CA GLU A 191 21.85 -13.23 2.38
C GLU A 191 20.35 -12.99 2.16
N SER A 192 19.53 -13.14 3.21
CA SER A 192 18.09 -12.85 3.15
C SER A 192 17.77 -11.39 2.85
N ASP A 193 18.59 -10.47 3.35
CA ASP A 193 18.42 -9.03 3.13
C ASP A 193 18.81 -8.67 1.70
N LEU A 194 19.89 -9.26 1.17
CA LEU A 194 20.30 -9.08 -0.22
C LEU A 194 19.23 -9.58 -1.20
N ILE A 195 18.69 -10.79 -0.99
CA ILE A 195 17.59 -11.32 -1.81
C ILE A 195 16.37 -10.39 -1.77
N THR A 196 16.09 -9.81 -0.59
CA THR A 196 14.96 -8.89 -0.41
C THR A 196 15.19 -7.58 -1.16
N LEU A 197 16.39 -6.98 -1.05
CA LEU A 197 16.78 -5.77 -1.75
C LEU A 197 16.78 -5.95 -3.28
N GLU A 198 17.23 -7.09 -3.79
CA GLU A 198 17.20 -7.39 -5.23
C GLU A 198 15.76 -7.47 -5.76
N ALA A 199 14.84 -8.10 -5.01
CA ALA A 199 13.44 -8.16 -5.38
C ALA A 199 12.79 -6.76 -5.37
N MET A 200 13.11 -5.95 -4.36
CA MET A 200 12.66 -4.54 -4.27
C MET A 200 13.18 -3.70 -5.43
N LEU A 201 14.46 -3.83 -5.75
CA LEU A 201 15.11 -3.10 -6.84
C LEU A 201 14.53 -3.50 -8.21
N PHE A 202 14.29 -4.79 -8.44
CA PHE A 202 13.59 -5.25 -9.64
C PHE A 202 12.20 -4.59 -9.76
N TYR A 203 11.44 -4.54 -8.67
CA TYR A 203 10.14 -3.89 -8.67
C TYR A 203 10.24 -2.39 -8.98
N LEU A 204 11.16 -1.65 -8.34
CA LEU A 204 11.35 -0.21 -8.59
C LEU A 204 11.87 0.10 -10.00
N ARG A 205 12.55 -0.84 -10.65
CA ARG A 205 12.98 -0.69 -12.04
C ARG A 205 11.83 -0.88 -13.02
N GLU A 206 11.04 -1.91 -12.82
CA GLU A 206 10.05 -2.37 -13.81
C GLU A 206 8.67 -1.73 -13.61
N PHE A 207 8.20 -1.63 -12.36
CA PHE A 207 6.82 -1.20 -12.10
C PHE A 207 6.56 0.26 -12.48
N PRO A 208 7.40 1.25 -12.08
CA PRO A 208 7.18 2.64 -12.47
C PRO A 208 7.12 2.82 -13.98
N GLN A 209 8.14 2.30 -14.67
CA GLN A 209 8.35 2.50 -16.11
C GLN A 209 7.31 1.81 -16.98
N ARG A 210 6.75 0.67 -16.53
CA ARG A 210 5.84 -0.14 -17.34
C ARG A 210 4.37 0.05 -17.02
N LEU A 211 4.04 0.47 -15.80
CA LEU A 211 2.66 0.55 -15.35
C LEU A 211 2.26 1.90 -14.76
N HIS A 212 3.13 2.54 -13.98
CA HIS A 212 2.76 3.75 -13.24
C HIS A 212 2.94 5.01 -14.09
N HIS A 213 4.16 5.36 -14.49
CA HIS A 213 4.42 6.58 -15.27
C HIS A 213 3.66 6.62 -16.60
N PRO A 214 3.47 5.51 -17.33
CA PRO A 214 2.68 5.59 -18.56
C PRO A 214 1.22 5.98 -18.34
N LYS A 215 0.62 5.61 -17.19
CA LYS A 215 -0.73 6.08 -16.83
C LYS A 215 -0.77 7.60 -16.70
N GLU A 216 0.26 8.17 -16.14
CA GLU A 216 0.40 9.60 -15.93
C GLU A 216 0.74 10.33 -17.22
N GLU A 217 1.80 9.91 -17.89
CA GLU A 217 2.36 10.56 -19.07
C GLU A 217 1.49 10.41 -20.32
N GLU A 218 0.78 9.30 -20.50
CA GLU A 218 -0.04 9.04 -21.69
C GLU A 218 -1.50 9.46 -21.52
N TYR A 219 -2.04 9.46 -20.29
CA TYR A 219 -3.46 9.77 -20.06
C TYR A 219 -3.68 11.01 -19.22
N LEU A 220 -3.09 11.11 -18.03
CA LEU A 220 -3.40 12.19 -17.09
C LEU A 220 -2.77 13.53 -17.49
N HIS A 221 -1.46 13.56 -17.71
CA HIS A 221 -0.67 14.75 -18.02
C HIS A 221 -1.09 15.44 -19.32
N PRO A 222 -1.39 14.73 -20.42
CA PRO A 222 -1.86 15.37 -21.65
C PRO A 222 -3.17 16.13 -21.42
N ARG A 223 -4.13 15.52 -20.73
CA ARG A 223 -5.42 16.16 -20.39
C ARG A 223 -5.23 17.36 -19.48
N LEU A 224 -4.34 17.25 -18.50
CA LEU A 224 -4.03 18.38 -17.61
C LEU A 224 -3.39 19.54 -18.38
N ARG A 225 -2.45 19.25 -19.29
CA ARG A 225 -1.78 20.25 -20.13
C ARG A 225 -2.75 20.97 -21.06
N GLU A 226 -3.76 20.27 -21.58
CA GLU A 226 -4.82 20.87 -22.40
C GLU A 226 -5.74 21.80 -21.59
N ARG A 227 -6.13 21.39 -20.37
CA ARG A 227 -7.04 22.16 -19.51
C ARG A 227 -6.33 23.31 -18.78
N VAL A 228 -5.04 23.16 -18.49
CA VAL A 228 -4.25 24.10 -17.69
C VAL A 228 -2.89 24.36 -18.35
N PRO A 229 -2.81 25.14 -19.45
CA PRO A 229 -1.53 25.38 -20.15
C PRO A 229 -0.41 25.95 -19.26
N ALA A 230 -0.78 26.67 -18.18
CA ALA A 230 0.15 27.20 -17.20
C ALA A 230 0.87 26.13 -16.35
N CYS A 231 0.41 24.86 -16.36
CA CYS A 231 1.08 23.77 -15.64
C CYS A 231 2.28 23.19 -16.41
N HIS A 232 2.61 23.72 -17.59
CA HIS A 232 3.66 23.16 -18.45
C HIS A 232 5.01 23.02 -17.72
N GLU A 233 5.50 24.08 -17.07
CA GLU A 233 6.78 24.03 -16.34
C GLU A 233 6.73 23.07 -15.14
N ILE A 234 5.56 22.92 -14.51
CA ILE A 234 5.33 22.00 -13.39
C ILE A 234 5.43 20.54 -13.89
N LEU A 235 4.87 20.23 -15.06
CA LEU A 235 4.96 18.90 -15.66
C LEU A 235 6.37 18.59 -16.17
N VAL A 236 7.10 19.58 -16.69
CA VAL A 236 8.52 19.39 -17.08
C VAL A 236 9.38 19.06 -15.87
N GLU A 237 9.16 19.71 -14.73
CA GLU A 237 9.84 19.38 -13.47
C GLU A 237 9.50 17.95 -13.00
N LEU A 238 8.24 17.54 -13.11
CA LEU A 238 7.81 16.18 -12.77
C LEU A 238 8.48 15.12 -13.66
N GLU A 239 8.50 15.34 -14.98
CA GLU A 239 9.18 14.46 -15.94
C GLU A 239 10.70 14.37 -15.64
N ALA A 240 11.33 15.46 -15.19
CA ALA A 240 12.72 15.44 -14.76
C ALA A 240 12.94 14.59 -13.50
N GLN A 241 11.98 14.56 -12.57
CA GLN A 241 12.03 13.69 -11.39
C GLN A 241 11.97 12.21 -11.80
N HIS A 242 11.15 11.80 -12.77
CA HIS A 242 11.14 10.42 -13.29
C HIS A 242 12.52 9.98 -13.79
N VAL A 243 13.23 10.88 -14.49
CA VAL A 243 14.59 10.63 -14.98
C VAL A 243 15.56 10.47 -13.82
N GLN A 244 15.47 11.34 -12.80
CA GLN A 244 16.32 11.27 -11.61
C GLN A 244 16.11 9.96 -10.84
N GLU A 245 14.87 9.53 -10.66
CA GLU A 245 14.55 8.25 -10.00
C GLU A 245 15.17 7.07 -10.73
N ALA A 246 15.04 7.01 -12.05
CA ALA A 246 15.65 5.95 -12.87
C ALA A 246 17.18 5.89 -12.72
N GLN A 247 17.84 7.06 -12.63
CA GLN A 247 19.28 7.14 -12.39
C GLN A 247 19.66 6.64 -10.99
N LEU A 248 18.87 6.97 -9.97
CA LEU A 248 19.09 6.50 -8.60
C LEU A 248 18.87 4.99 -8.47
N VAL A 249 17.86 4.44 -9.14
CA VAL A 249 17.63 2.98 -9.24
C VAL A 249 18.87 2.31 -9.86
N ALA A 250 19.42 2.85 -10.95
CA ALA A 250 20.64 2.31 -11.57
C ALA A 250 21.87 2.41 -10.65
N ALA A 251 21.99 3.48 -9.86
CA ALA A 251 23.09 3.63 -8.90
C ALA A 251 22.98 2.61 -7.75
N VAL A 252 21.77 2.38 -7.22
CA VAL A 252 21.52 1.34 -6.20
C VAL A 252 21.84 -0.05 -6.75
N ASP A 253 21.50 -0.33 -8.01
CA ASP A 253 21.83 -1.60 -8.69
C ASP A 253 23.33 -1.87 -8.74
N GLN A 254 24.11 -0.86 -9.14
CA GLN A 254 25.57 -0.96 -9.18
C GLN A 254 26.16 -1.16 -7.79
N ALA A 255 25.67 -0.42 -6.79
CA ALA A 255 26.12 -0.56 -5.41
C ALA A 255 25.79 -1.94 -4.84
N LEU A 256 24.58 -2.46 -5.09
CA LEU A 256 24.15 -3.79 -4.63
C LEU A 256 24.96 -4.90 -5.31
N ALA A 257 25.30 -4.75 -6.60
CA ALA A 257 26.20 -5.66 -7.30
C ALA A 257 27.62 -5.67 -6.67
N ALA A 258 28.13 -4.52 -6.21
CA ALA A 258 29.41 -4.45 -5.52
C ALA A 258 29.38 -5.19 -4.17
N VAL A 259 28.27 -5.11 -3.43
CA VAL A 259 28.05 -5.90 -2.20
C VAL A 259 28.06 -7.40 -2.51
N ARG A 260 27.35 -7.83 -3.56
CA ARG A 260 27.34 -9.23 -4.03
C ARG A 260 28.71 -9.75 -4.42
N ALA A 261 29.54 -8.89 -5.00
CA ALA A 261 30.92 -9.23 -5.37
C ALA A 261 31.86 -9.33 -4.15
N GLY A 262 31.41 -9.00 -2.94
CA GLY A 262 32.24 -8.99 -1.74
C GLY A 262 33.27 -7.86 -1.72
N SER A 263 32.98 -6.75 -2.41
CA SER A 263 33.85 -5.57 -2.43
C SER A 263 33.99 -4.97 -1.02
N GLU A 264 35.20 -4.62 -0.62
CA GLU A 264 35.48 -4.01 0.69
C GLU A 264 34.71 -2.69 0.86
N GLY A 265 34.02 -2.52 2.00
CA GLY A 265 33.23 -1.32 2.30
C GLY A 265 31.94 -1.13 1.48
N ALA A 266 31.58 -2.09 0.61
CA ALA A 266 30.40 -1.95 -0.24
C ALA A 266 29.06 -1.85 0.53
N PRO A 267 28.83 -2.57 1.65
CA PRO A 267 27.60 -2.42 2.42
C PRO A 267 27.35 -0.99 2.91
N ASP A 268 28.40 -0.33 3.44
CA ASP A 268 28.30 1.06 3.89
C ASP A 268 28.12 2.03 2.72
N ALA A 269 28.77 1.75 1.59
CA ALA A 269 28.62 2.54 0.37
C ALA A 269 27.22 2.44 -0.26
N LEU A 270 26.47 1.37 -0.01
CA LEU A 270 25.09 1.19 -0.50
C LEU A 270 24.10 2.14 0.21
N VAL A 271 24.30 2.39 1.51
CA VAL A 271 23.40 3.18 2.37
C VAL A 271 23.04 4.54 1.76
N PRO A 272 23.99 5.42 1.38
CA PRO A 272 23.65 6.74 0.86
C PRO A 272 22.87 6.70 -0.45
N PHE A 273 23.08 5.69 -1.32
CA PHE A 273 22.30 5.56 -2.55
C PHE A 273 20.85 5.15 -2.28
N VAL A 274 20.63 4.22 -1.35
CA VAL A 274 19.28 3.82 -0.94
C VAL A 274 18.55 4.98 -0.24
N GLN A 275 19.25 5.75 0.60
CA GLN A 275 18.68 6.94 1.23
C GLN A 275 18.33 8.04 0.22
N ALA A 276 19.18 8.25 -0.80
CA ALA A 276 18.90 9.18 -1.88
C ALA A 276 17.69 8.75 -2.71
N LEU A 277 17.59 7.47 -3.07
CA LEU A 277 16.42 6.90 -3.76
C LEU A 277 15.15 7.03 -2.92
N PHE A 278 15.21 6.68 -1.63
CA PHE A 278 14.09 6.85 -0.70
C PHE A 278 13.60 8.30 -0.69
N LYS A 279 14.51 9.26 -0.55
CA LYS A 279 14.17 10.68 -0.53
C LYS A 279 13.52 11.12 -1.85
N ALA A 280 14.11 10.77 -2.99
CA ALA A 280 13.61 11.16 -4.32
C ALA A 280 12.18 10.64 -4.55
N VAL A 281 11.92 9.36 -4.30
CA VAL A 281 10.59 8.75 -4.48
C VAL A 281 9.54 9.40 -3.57
N TRP A 282 9.89 9.72 -2.33
CA TRP A 282 8.96 10.43 -1.44
C TRP A 282 8.70 11.88 -1.84
N GLU A 283 9.72 12.59 -2.31
CA GLU A 283 9.57 13.96 -2.81
C GLU A 283 8.69 13.98 -4.07
N HIS A 284 8.89 13.03 -4.97
CA HIS A 284 8.13 12.84 -6.19
C HIS A 284 6.65 12.52 -5.92
N ILE A 285 6.36 11.43 -5.19
CA ILE A 285 4.99 11.09 -4.75
C ILE A 285 4.34 12.27 -4.03
N GLY A 286 5.10 12.94 -3.16
CA GLY A 286 4.62 14.08 -2.41
C GLY A 286 4.33 15.29 -3.28
N PHE A 287 5.04 15.48 -4.40
CA PHE A 287 4.78 16.54 -5.36
C PHE A 287 3.51 16.24 -6.15
N GLU A 288 3.34 15.02 -6.62
CA GLU A 288 2.13 14.60 -7.33
C GLU A 288 0.88 14.71 -6.47
N GLU A 289 0.88 14.12 -5.28
CA GLU A 289 -0.30 14.08 -4.41
C GLU A 289 -0.70 15.46 -3.86
N ARG A 290 0.23 16.41 -3.78
CA ARG A 290 -0.02 17.76 -3.24
C ARG A 290 -0.20 18.83 -4.31
N VAL A 291 0.29 18.61 -5.53
CA VAL A 291 0.28 19.59 -6.62
C VAL A 291 -0.47 19.07 -7.83
N ILE A 292 -0.03 17.95 -8.40
CA ILE A 292 -0.53 17.45 -9.69
C ILE A 292 -1.95 16.88 -9.55
N LEU A 293 -2.16 15.92 -8.65
CA LEU A 293 -3.45 15.25 -8.49
C LEU A 293 -4.56 16.23 -8.05
N PRO A 294 -4.33 17.16 -7.10
CA PRO A 294 -5.32 18.19 -6.77
C PRO A 294 -5.62 19.11 -7.95
N MET A 295 -4.61 19.51 -8.72
CA MET A 295 -4.81 20.34 -9.91
C MET A 295 -5.64 19.61 -10.97
N ALA A 296 -5.35 18.34 -11.23
CA ALA A 296 -6.16 17.51 -12.12
C ALA A 296 -7.60 17.39 -11.60
N ALA A 297 -7.80 17.10 -10.31
CA ALA A 297 -9.12 16.99 -9.72
C ALA A 297 -9.96 18.28 -9.83
N GLN A 298 -9.29 19.44 -9.80
CA GLN A 298 -9.93 20.74 -9.89
C GLN A 298 -10.27 21.15 -11.33
N HIS A 299 -9.46 20.77 -12.31
CA HIS A 299 -9.53 21.32 -13.67
C HIS A 299 -10.01 20.36 -14.75
N LEU A 300 -9.90 19.05 -14.53
CA LEU A 300 -10.40 18.04 -15.47
C LEU A 300 -11.91 17.87 -15.34
N SER A 301 -12.59 17.76 -16.47
CA SER A 301 -14.02 17.45 -16.55
C SER A 301 -14.30 15.97 -16.32
N GLU A 302 -15.55 15.60 -16.05
CA GLU A 302 -15.95 14.19 -15.91
C GLU A 302 -15.70 13.37 -17.20
N LEU A 303 -15.74 14.00 -18.38
CA LEU A 303 -15.40 13.32 -19.64
C LEU A 303 -13.90 13.04 -19.72
N ASP A 304 -13.06 14.01 -19.35
CA ASP A 304 -11.61 13.80 -19.29
C ASP A 304 -11.29 12.64 -18.32
N TRP A 305 -11.97 12.62 -17.17
CA TRP A 305 -11.80 11.57 -16.16
C TRP A 305 -12.33 10.21 -16.59
N GLN A 306 -13.37 10.12 -17.42
CA GLN A 306 -13.87 8.84 -17.94
C GLN A 306 -12.75 8.11 -18.69
N ASP A 307 -12.10 8.79 -19.63
CA ASP A 307 -11.01 8.21 -20.40
C ASP A 307 -9.84 7.76 -19.51
N VAL A 308 -9.45 8.60 -18.54
CA VAL A 308 -8.36 8.27 -17.60
C VAL A 308 -8.75 7.06 -16.74
N ALA A 309 -9.97 7.05 -16.20
CA ALA A 309 -10.44 5.98 -15.33
C ALA A 309 -10.56 4.64 -16.06
N ASP A 310 -10.98 4.65 -17.33
CA ASP A 310 -11.07 3.46 -18.16
C ASP A 310 -9.68 2.91 -18.49
N ALA A 311 -8.75 3.78 -18.90
CA ALA A 311 -7.35 3.39 -19.14
C ALA A 311 -6.69 2.77 -17.89
N PHE A 312 -6.95 3.35 -16.71
CA PHE A 312 -6.36 2.86 -15.45
C PHE A 312 -7.02 1.57 -14.97
N ALA A 313 -8.31 1.40 -15.25
CA ALA A 313 -9.05 0.18 -14.92
C ALA A 313 -8.58 -1.00 -15.77
N ASP A 314 -8.34 -0.77 -17.06
CA ASP A 314 -8.14 -1.85 -18.00
C ASP A 314 -6.82 -2.60 -17.78
N ASN A 315 -5.72 -1.96 -17.34
CA ASN A 315 -4.46 -2.63 -16.93
C ASN A 315 -3.95 -3.73 -17.93
N HIS A 316 -4.50 -3.73 -19.14
CA HIS A 316 -4.29 -4.64 -20.26
C HIS A 316 -4.23 -3.76 -21.51
N ASP A 317 -3.53 -2.61 -21.43
CA ASP A 317 -3.17 -1.96 -22.68
C ASP A 317 -2.13 -2.87 -23.36
N PRO A 318 -2.37 -3.32 -24.61
CA PRO A 318 -1.37 -4.05 -25.38
C PRO A 318 -0.02 -3.31 -25.50
N ASN A 319 0.03 -2.00 -25.26
CA ASN A 319 1.23 -1.18 -25.28
C ASN A 319 2.06 -1.21 -23.98
N PHE A 320 1.52 -1.64 -22.83
CA PHE A 320 2.27 -1.69 -21.54
C PHE A 320 3.17 -2.94 -21.37
N GLY A 321 3.32 -3.72 -22.45
CA GLY A 321 4.22 -4.87 -22.56
C GLY A 321 3.69 -6.16 -21.94
N ASP A 322 4.40 -7.27 -22.16
CA ASP A 322 3.90 -8.64 -21.96
C ASP A 322 3.70 -9.10 -20.49
N ILE A 323 3.90 -8.25 -19.48
CA ILE A 323 3.76 -8.64 -18.07
C ILE A 323 2.37 -8.22 -17.57
N PRO A 324 1.46 -9.16 -17.25
CA PRO A 324 0.14 -8.81 -16.73
C PRO A 324 0.23 -8.07 -15.40
N THR A 325 -0.61 -7.06 -15.14
CA THR A 325 -0.62 -6.32 -13.86
C THR A 325 -0.74 -7.21 -12.62
N GLY A 326 -1.39 -8.37 -12.74
CA GLY A 326 -1.44 -9.37 -11.65
C GLY A 326 -0.08 -9.93 -11.25
N GLU A 327 0.94 -9.88 -12.11
CA GLU A 327 2.30 -10.28 -11.80
C GLU A 327 3.00 -9.30 -10.86
N PHE A 328 2.90 -7.99 -11.11
CA PHE A 328 3.45 -6.98 -10.20
C PHE A 328 2.79 -7.01 -8.82
N ARG A 329 1.47 -7.30 -8.76
CA ARG A 329 0.80 -7.55 -7.48
C ARG A 329 1.39 -8.73 -6.73
N ARG A 330 1.71 -9.84 -7.43
CA ARG A 330 2.36 -11.02 -6.83
C ARG A 330 3.80 -10.72 -6.39
N ILE A 331 4.56 -9.96 -7.18
CA ILE A 331 5.90 -9.52 -6.82
C ILE A 331 5.85 -8.65 -5.55
N PHE A 332 4.96 -7.65 -5.51
CA PHE A 332 4.77 -6.82 -4.33
C PHE A 332 4.39 -7.63 -3.09
N ALA A 333 3.45 -8.58 -3.22
CA ALA A 333 3.06 -9.47 -2.12
C ALA A 333 4.24 -10.30 -1.57
N ARG A 334 5.11 -10.77 -2.47
CA ARG A 334 6.35 -11.43 -2.07
C ARG A 334 7.31 -10.47 -1.37
N ILE A 335 7.48 -9.25 -1.88
CA ILE A 335 8.31 -8.21 -1.25
C ILE A 335 7.81 -7.88 0.15
N ALA A 336 6.50 -7.66 0.32
CA ALA A 336 5.89 -7.38 1.62
C ALA A 336 6.16 -8.51 2.62
N THR A 337 6.01 -9.77 2.18
CA THR A 337 6.32 -10.94 3.02
C THR A 337 7.79 -10.97 3.44
N LEU A 338 8.70 -10.71 2.50
CA LEU A 338 10.14 -10.70 2.77
C LEU A 338 10.53 -9.55 3.70
N ALA A 339 9.94 -8.37 3.53
CA ALA A 339 10.17 -7.20 4.37
C ALA A 339 9.73 -7.46 5.83
N VAL A 340 8.54 -8.06 6.02
CA VAL A 340 8.05 -8.46 7.35
C VAL A 340 8.98 -9.48 8.00
N ALA A 341 9.45 -10.48 7.23
CA ALA A 341 10.36 -11.50 7.73
C ALA A 341 11.75 -10.93 8.11
N SER A 342 12.30 -10.02 7.30
CA SER A 342 13.57 -9.34 7.59
C SER A 342 13.47 -8.48 8.86
N ALA A 343 12.37 -7.73 9.03
CA ALA A 343 12.13 -6.94 10.24
C ALA A 343 12.04 -7.81 11.51
N ALA A 344 11.31 -8.93 11.45
CA ALA A 344 11.19 -9.86 12.58
C ALA A 344 12.51 -10.56 12.94
N GLY A 345 13.41 -10.77 11.97
CA GLY A 345 14.75 -11.32 12.21
C GLY A 345 15.73 -10.34 12.85
N ASN A 346 15.43 -9.03 12.85
CA ASN A 346 16.22 -7.99 13.52
C ASN A 346 15.75 -7.70 14.96
N ASP A 347 14.50 -8.02 15.28
CA ASP A 347 14.00 -8.08 16.67
C ASP A 347 14.39 -9.43 17.30
N GLY A 348 15.65 -9.58 17.72
CA GLY A 348 16.11 -10.72 18.50
C GLY A 348 15.23 -10.95 19.76
N PRO A 349 15.21 -12.17 20.33
CA PRO A 349 14.26 -12.52 21.38
C PRO A 349 14.38 -11.53 22.55
N ARG A 350 13.31 -10.75 22.78
CA ARG A 350 13.17 -9.94 24.00
C ARG A 350 13.17 -10.90 25.17
N SER A 351 14.33 -11.06 25.82
CA SER A 351 14.44 -11.81 27.07
C SER A 351 13.52 -11.13 28.07
N VAL A 352 12.36 -11.72 28.33
CA VAL A 352 11.57 -11.42 29.51
C VAL A 352 12.39 -11.93 30.69
N GLY A 353 13.21 -11.04 31.25
CA GLY A 353 13.99 -11.33 32.44
C GLY A 353 13.03 -11.71 33.57
N SER A 354 13.08 -12.97 33.99
CA SER A 354 12.44 -13.42 35.22
C SER A 354 13.13 -12.72 36.39
N GLY A 355 12.51 -11.67 36.93
CA GLY A 355 12.87 -11.16 38.25
C GLY A 355 12.65 -12.26 39.28
N ARG A 356 13.73 -12.63 39.97
CA ARG A 356 13.69 -13.33 41.25
C ARG A 356 13.63 -12.32 42.37
#